data_AF-A0AAD4R7H3-F1
#
_entry.id   AF-A0AAD4R7H3-F1
#
_cell.length_a   1.000
_cell.length_b   1.000
_cell.length_c   1.000
_cell.angle_alpha   90.00
_cell.angle_beta   90.00
_cell.angle_gamma   90.00
#
_symmetry.space_group_name_H-M   'P 1'
#
loop_
_entity.id
_entity.type
_entity.pdbx_description
1 polymer ?
#
loop_
_entity_poly.entity_id
_entity_poly.type
_entity_poly.pdbx_seq_one_letter_code
_entity_poly.pdbx_strand_id
1 'polypeptide(L)'
;MPDPLRELEEDKDVRAAIADVDAVKKREAELRNKTRLRRFKDTIIEWARFSSYDGLNHMALADNKATLIFWTIIVIISLILFFYLLVITLSQYLRYETDVGLNLHYAGIGGKSSFPSITICNVNPYKASAIRNKPQLQALINLYNKLVANSATLNK
;
A
#
# COMPACT_ATOMS: atom_id res chain seq x y z
N MET A 1 54.85 -28.01 -35.88
CA MET A 1 55.77 -26.85 -35.95
C MET A 1 55.64 -26.12 -34.62
N PRO A 2 56.70 -26.05 -33.80
CA PRO A 2 56.62 -25.34 -32.51
C PRO A 2 56.42 -23.84 -32.76
N ASP A 3 55.62 -23.21 -31.90
CA ASP A 3 55.28 -21.79 -31.98
C ASP A 3 56.48 -20.94 -31.50
N PRO A 4 57.08 -20.10 -32.36
CA PRO A 4 58.27 -19.32 -32.02
C PRO A 4 58.06 -18.31 -30.88
N LEU A 5 56.80 -17.94 -30.58
CA LEU A 5 56.47 -17.12 -29.41
C LEU A 5 56.66 -17.86 -28.09
N ARG A 6 56.60 -19.19 -28.10
CA ARG A 6 56.64 -20.03 -26.91
C ARG A 6 58.05 -20.38 -26.45
N GLU A 7 59.03 -20.41 -27.36
CA GLU A 7 60.47 -20.54 -27.03
C GLU A 7 61.03 -19.24 -26.43
N LEU A 8 60.61 -18.06 -26.94
CA LEU A 8 60.98 -16.76 -26.37
C LEU A 8 60.37 -16.53 -24.98
N GLU A 9 59.27 -17.20 -24.65
CA GLU A 9 58.66 -17.14 -23.32
C GLU A 9 59.43 -18.02 -22.31
N GLU A 10 60.27 -18.97 -22.71
CA GLU A 10 61.09 -19.78 -21.78
C GLU A 10 62.38 -19.09 -21.33
N ASP A 11 62.82 -18.04 -22.03
CA ASP A 11 63.95 -17.23 -21.60
C ASP A 11 63.61 -16.44 -20.32
N LYS A 12 64.41 -16.69 -19.28
CA LYS A 12 64.22 -16.13 -17.93
C LYS A 12 64.15 -14.60 -17.94
N ASP A 13 64.90 -13.97 -18.82
CA ASP A 13 64.98 -12.51 -18.94
C ASP A 13 63.71 -11.92 -19.60
N VAL A 14 63.11 -12.65 -20.55
CA VAL A 14 61.85 -12.26 -21.20
C VAL A 14 60.68 -12.39 -20.22
N ARG A 15 60.63 -13.47 -19.43
CA ARG A 15 59.62 -13.61 -18.35
C ARG A 15 59.72 -12.52 -17.30
N ALA A 16 60.94 -12.14 -16.91
CA ALA A 16 61.16 -11.06 -15.94
C ALA A 16 60.66 -9.71 -16.48
N ALA A 17 60.90 -9.42 -17.77
CA ALA A 17 60.42 -8.20 -18.42
C ALA A 17 58.88 -8.15 -18.53
N ILE A 18 58.23 -9.25 -18.88
CA ILE A 18 56.76 -9.33 -18.95
C ILE A 18 56.14 -9.09 -17.56
N ALA A 19 56.70 -9.70 -16.52
CA ALA A 19 56.22 -9.53 -15.14
C ALA A 19 56.34 -8.07 -14.65
N ASP A 20 57.38 -7.34 -15.05
CA ASP A 20 57.56 -5.93 -14.72
C ASP A 20 56.53 -5.05 -15.45
N VAL A 21 56.29 -5.31 -16.75
CA VAL A 21 55.24 -4.62 -17.54
C VAL A 21 53.86 -4.83 -16.92
N ASP A 22 53.53 -6.05 -16.51
CA ASP A 22 52.24 -6.35 -15.86
C ASP A 22 52.12 -5.68 -14.48
N ALA A 23 53.22 -5.61 -13.71
CA ALA A 23 53.25 -4.92 -12.44
C ALA A 23 53.04 -3.40 -12.59
N VAL A 24 53.66 -2.77 -13.60
CA VAL A 24 53.46 -1.35 -13.95
C VAL A 24 52.01 -1.11 -14.36
N LYS A 25 51.47 -1.93 -15.28
CA LYS A 25 50.08 -1.82 -15.74
C LYS A 25 49.07 -1.95 -14.61
N LYS A 26 49.33 -2.84 -13.65
CA LYS A 26 48.51 -3.00 -12.44
C LYS A 26 48.56 -1.76 -11.54
N ARG A 27 49.75 -1.17 -11.33
CA ARG A 27 49.91 0.08 -10.56
C ARG A 27 49.19 1.25 -11.22
N GLU A 28 49.29 1.38 -12.54
CA GLU A 28 48.59 2.43 -13.30
C GLU A 28 47.06 2.27 -13.21
N ALA A 29 46.55 1.04 -13.30
CA ALA A 29 45.13 0.75 -13.13
C ALA A 29 44.65 1.09 -11.71
N GLU A 30 45.43 0.78 -10.68
CA GLU A 30 45.11 1.11 -9.29
C GLU A 30 45.11 2.62 -9.05
N LEU A 31 46.12 3.34 -9.54
CA LEU A 31 46.17 4.80 -9.47
C LEU A 31 44.95 5.42 -10.15
N ARG A 32 44.61 4.95 -11.35
CA ARG A 32 43.45 5.42 -12.13
C ARG A 32 42.14 5.18 -11.38
N ASN A 33 41.98 4.03 -10.73
CA ASN A 33 40.81 3.72 -9.92
C ASN A 33 40.72 4.65 -8.68
N LYS A 34 41.82 4.85 -7.96
CA LYS A 34 41.89 5.79 -6.84
C LYS A 34 41.54 7.22 -7.27
N THR A 35 42.05 7.68 -8.42
CA THR A 35 41.72 9.01 -8.96
C THR A 35 40.26 9.12 -9.38
N ARG A 36 39.66 8.05 -9.92
CA ARG A 36 38.22 8.01 -10.22
C ARG A 36 37.40 8.08 -8.94
N LEU A 37 37.71 7.27 -7.94
CA LEU A 37 37.00 7.25 -6.66
C LEU A 37 37.05 8.61 -5.95
N ARG A 38 38.21 9.29 -5.97
CA ARG A 38 38.35 10.65 -5.46
C ARG A 38 37.43 11.62 -6.18
N ARG A 39 37.47 11.62 -7.52
CA ARG A 39 36.54 12.45 -8.33
C ARG A 39 35.09 12.18 -8.02
N PHE A 40 34.67 10.91 -7.96
CA PHE A 40 33.31 10.55 -7.60
C PHE A 40 32.94 11.05 -6.20
N LYS A 41 33.83 10.88 -5.20
CA LYS A 41 33.62 11.39 -3.85
C LYS A 41 33.45 12.92 -3.85
N ASP A 42 34.29 13.64 -4.57
CA ASP A 42 34.24 15.10 -4.64
C ASP A 42 32.93 15.57 -5.28
N THR A 43 32.49 14.92 -6.38
CA THR A 43 31.20 15.19 -7.01
C THR A 43 30.02 14.90 -6.09
N ILE A 44 30.07 13.81 -5.32
CA ILE A 44 29.01 13.47 -4.35
C ILE A 44 28.93 14.52 -3.23
N ILE A 45 30.08 14.98 -2.72
CA ILE A 45 30.14 16.02 -1.69
C ILE A 45 29.59 17.35 -2.23
N GLU A 46 29.98 17.73 -3.44
CA GLU A 46 29.49 18.94 -4.10
C GLU A 46 27.97 18.87 -4.30
N TRP A 47 27.47 17.77 -4.86
CA TRP A 47 26.03 17.54 -5.02
C TRP A 47 25.28 17.59 -3.67
N ALA A 48 25.83 16.96 -2.63
CA ALA A 48 25.21 16.96 -1.30
C ALA A 48 25.10 18.36 -0.68
N ARG A 49 26.01 19.28 -1.00
CA ARG A 49 25.95 20.70 -0.56
C ARG A 49 24.85 21.49 -1.26
N PHE A 50 24.53 21.16 -2.51
CA PHE A 50 23.48 21.82 -3.29
C PHE A 50 22.13 21.12 -3.23
N SER A 51 22.06 19.95 -2.59
CA SER A 51 20.83 19.18 -2.44
C SER A 51 19.85 19.92 -1.51
N SER A 52 18.56 19.83 -1.84
CA SER A 52 17.48 20.36 -1.00
C SER A 52 17.26 19.56 0.29
N TYR A 53 17.94 18.42 0.44
CA TYR A 53 17.84 17.60 1.65
C TYR A 53 18.94 17.99 2.64
N ASP A 54 18.54 18.74 3.66
CA ASP A 54 19.44 19.33 4.67
C ASP A 54 20.30 18.28 5.42
N GLY A 55 19.80 17.05 5.57
CA GLY A 55 20.56 15.97 6.21
C GLY A 55 21.84 15.57 5.46
N LEU A 56 21.84 15.68 4.13
CA LEU A 56 23.03 15.42 3.30
C LEU A 56 23.98 16.62 3.30
N ASN A 57 23.44 17.84 3.38
CA ASN A 57 24.24 19.05 3.49
C ASN A 57 25.05 19.07 4.80
N HIS A 58 24.41 18.75 5.93
CA HIS A 58 25.10 18.61 7.22
C HIS A 58 26.19 17.53 7.22
N MET A 59 26.01 16.46 6.44
CA MET A 59 27.02 15.41 6.27
C MET A 59 28.21 15.87 5.42
N ALA A 60 27.97 16.70 4.40
CA ALA A 60 28.99 17.25 3.51
C ALA A 60 29.79 18.43 4.10
N LEU A 61 29.26 19.04 5.16
CA LEU A 61 29.89 20.13 5.94
C LEU A 61 30.53 19.64 7.25
N ALA A 62 30.35 18.38 7.63
CA ALA A 62 30.87 17.86 8.90
C ALA A 62 32.40 17.66 8.85
N ASP A 63 33.14 18.47 9.62
CA ASP A 63 34.59 18.33 9.77
C ASP A 63 34.98 17.23 10.78
N ASN A 64 34.09 16.93 11.73
CA ASN A 64 34.31 15.94 12.78
C ASN A 64 33.70 14.57 12.44
N LYS A 65 34.47 13.49 12.63
CA LYS A 65 34.03 12.10 12.38
C LYS A 65 32.80 11.70 13.21
N ALA A 66 32.70 12.15 14.47
CA ALA A 66 31.57 11.86 15.34
C ALA A 66 30.27 12.51 14.82
N THR A 67 30.36 13.77 14.38
CA THR A 67 29.23 14.52 13.80
C THR A 67 28.79 13.90 12.48
N LEU A 68 29.74 13.44 11.66
CA LEU A 68 29.43 12.69 10.44
C LEU A 68 28.64 11.41 10.75
N ILE A 69 29.10 10.60 11.71
CA ILE A 69 28.40 9.37 12.11
C ILE A 69 26.98 9.69 12.59
N PHE A 70 26.83 10.70 13.44
CA PHE A 70 25.51 11.13 13.94
C PHE A 70 24.54 11.47 12.80
N TRP A 71 24.95 12.31 11.85
CA TRP A 71 24.10 12.68 10.72
C TRP A 71 23.84 11.50 9.79
N THR A 72 24.81 10.60 9.57
CA THR A 72 24.57 9.38 8.78
C THR A 72 23.49 8.50 9.39
N ILE A 73 23.47 8.33 10.72
CA ILE A 73 22.45 7.54 11.41
C ILE A 73 21.08 8.19 11.23
N ILE A 74 20.96 9.50 11.39
CA ILE A 74 19.69 10.23 11.19
C ILE A 74 19.18 10.05 9.77
N VAL A 75 20.03 10.22 8.76
CA VAL A 75 19.65 10.06 7.35
C VAL A 75 19.17 8.63 7.10
N ILE A 76 19.89 7.62 7.59
CA ILE A 76 19.49 6.21 7.46
C ILE A 76 18.14 5.95 8.12
N ILE A 77 17.93 6.42 9.35
CA ILE A 77 16.65 6.26 10.07
C ILE A 77 15.51 6.93 9.29
N SER A 78 15.71 8.16 8.82
CA SER A 78 14.70 8.88 8.03
C SER A 78 14.36 8.16 6.73
N LEU A 79 15.35 7.55 6.07
CA LEU A 79 15.15 6.79 4.84
C LEU A 79 14.32 5.52 5.11
N ILE A 80 14.64 4.78 6.17
CA ILE A 80 13.88 3.60 6.59
C ILE A 80 12.43 3.98 6.92
N LEU A 81 12.24 5.04 7.70
CA LEU A 81 10.92 5.52 8.09
C LEU A 81 10.11 5.98 6.88
N PHE A 82 10.75 6.69 5.94
CA PHE A 82 10.13 7.12 4.70
C PHE A 82 9.61 5.93 3.89
N PHE A 83 10.42 4.89 3.69
CA PHE A 83 9.97 3.69 2.98
C PHE A 83 8.86 2.95 3.73
N TYR A 84 8.94 2.87 5.06
CA TYR A 84 7.89 2.26 5.88
C TYR A 84 6.55 2.99 5.71
N LEU A 85 6.55 4.33 5.81
CA LEU A 85 5.35 5.15 5.59
C LEU A 85 4.86 5.03 4.14
N LEU A 86 5.75 5.05 3.16
CA LEU A 86 5.41 4.92 1.75
C LEU A 86 4.68 3.60 1.48
N VAL A 87 5.16 2.48 2.02
CA VAL A 87 4.51 1.18 1.88
C VAL A 87 3.13 1.17 2.54
N ILE A 88 2.98 1.75 3.73
CA ILE A 88 1.69 1.84 4.41
C ILE A 88 0.70 2.67 3.59
N THR A 89 1.09 3.88 3.19
CA THR A 89 0.23 4.78 2.42
C THR A 89 -0.13 4.18 1.08
N LEU A 90 0.81 3.53 0.39
CA LEU A 90 0.54 2.84 -0.87
C LEU A 90 -0.45 1.69 -0.66
N SER A 91 -0.28 0.91 0.41
CA SER A 91 -1.21 -0.17 0.75
C SER A 91 -2.60 0.36 1.08
N GLN A 92 -2.71 1.45 1.84
CA GLN A 92 -3.99 2.11 2.13
C GLN A 92 -4.66 2.65 0.87
N TYR A 93 -3.90 3.28 -0.02
CA TYR A 93 -4.41 3.77 -1.29
C TYR A 93 -4.96 2.63 -2.16
N LEU A 94 -4.23 1.52 -2.26
CA LEU A 94 -4.64 0.34 -3.04
C LEU A 94 -5.78 -0.47 -2.39
N ARG A 95 -6.15 -0.18 -1.13
CA ARG A 95 -7.32 -0.77 -0.48
C ARG A 95 -8.63 -0.12 -0.90
N TYR A 96 -8.58 0.99 -1.65
CA TYR A 96 -9.76 1.72 -2.17
C TYR A 96 -10.83 1.93 -1.09
N GLU A 97 -10.40 2.27 0.14
CA GLU A 97 -11.35 2.52 1.23
C GLU A 97 -12.21 3.74 0.89
N THR A 98 -13.52 3.54 0.84
CA THR A 98 -14.48 4.61 0.59
C THR A 98 -15.02 5.11 1.92
N ASP A 99 -14.80 6.37 2.23
CA ASP A 99 -15.46 7.02 3.37
C ASP A 99 -16.84 7.52 2.94
N VAL A 100 -17.89 7.02 3.60
CA VAL A 100 -19.27 7.43 3.32
C VAL A 100 -19.63 8.56 4.28
N GLY A 101 -19.37 9.79 3.84
CA GLY A 101 -19.78 11.00 4.55
C GLY A 101 -21.30 11.17 4.56
N LEU A 102 -21.96 10.75 5.65
CA LEU A 102 -23.38 10.99 5.87
C LEU A 102 -23.62 12.46 6.19
N ASN A 103 -23.86 13.26 5.16
CA ASN A 103 -24.31 14.64 5.34
C ASN A 103 -25.83 14.63 5.57
N LEU A 104 -26.22 14.85 6.83
CA LEU A 104 -27.62 15.06 7.21
C LEU A 104 -28.10 16.42 6.69
N HIS A 105 -28.50 16.47 5.42
CA HIS A 105 -29.29 17.59 4.91
C HIS A 105 -30.70 17.48 5.50
N TYR A 106 -30.96 18.23 6.57
CA TYR A 106 -32.31 18.47 7.07
C TYR A 106 -33.07 19.26 6.01
N ALA A 107 -33.77 18.56 5.11
CA ALA A 107 -34.66 19.13 4.10
C ALA A 107 -35.96 19.70 4.72
N GLY A 108 -35.85 20.33 5.90
CA GLY A 108 -36.98 20.67 6.76
C GLY A 108 -37.52 22.09 6.60
N ILE A 109 -36.77 23.05 6.05
CA ILE A 109 -37.21 24.47 6.02
C ILE A 109 -37.00 25.17 4.66
N GLY A 110 -36.26 24.58 3.71
CA GLY A 110 -36.02 25.21 2.39
C GLY A 110 -35.76 24.26 1.22
N GLY A 111 -35.79 22.94 1.45
CA GLY A 111 -35.59 21.94 0.40
C GLY A 111 -36.91 21.23 0.09
N LYS A 112 -37.29 21.15 -1.19
CA LYS A 112 -38.44 20.35 -1.63
C LYS A 112 -38.12 18.87 -1.44
N SER A 113 -38.36 18.34 -0.24
CA SER A 113 -38.34 16.89 0.01
C SER A 113 -39.61 16.28 -0.56
N SER A 114 -39.50 15.29 -1.45
CA SER A 114 -40.68 14.60 -1.98
C SER A 114 -41.39 13.83 -0.86
N PHE A 115 -42.70 14.02 -0.73
CA PHE A 115 -43.48 13.21 0.19
C PHE A 115 -43.40 11.73 -0.24
N PRO A 116 -43.09 10.79 0.68
CA PRO A 116 -42.97 9.38 0.33
C PRO A 116 -44.33 8.77 -0.04
N SER A 117 -44.32 7.69 -0.82
CA SER A 117 -45.54 6.90 -1.01
C SER A 117 -45.88 6.17 0.29
N ILE A 118 -47.01 6.53 0.89
CA ILE A 118 -47.52 5.84 2.08
C ILE A 118 -48.53 4.80 1.62
N THR A 119 -48.22 3.53 1.86
CA THR A 119 -49.17 2.43 1.65
C THR A 119 -49.74 2.01 3.00
N ILE A 120 -51.03 2.24 3.21
CA ILE A 120 -51.74 1.82 4.42
C ILE A 120 -52.52 0.55 4.11
N CYS A 121 -52.20 -0.53 4.83
CA CYS A 121 -52.91 -1.80 4.72
C CYS A 121 -53.78 -2.02 5.95
N ASN A 122 -54.98 -2.56 5.76
CA ASN A 122 -55.75 -3.13 6.86
C ASN A 122 -55.03 -4.40 7.36
N VAL A 123 -54.86 -4.52 8.68
CA VAL A 123 -54.28 -5.73 9.32
C VAL A 123 -55.13 -6.96 9.02
N ASN A 124 -56.43 -6.78 8.86
CA ASN A 124 -57.31 -7.86 8.46
C ASN A 124 -57.24 -8.09 6.93
N PRO A 125 -56.74 -9.26 6.47
CA PRO A 125 -56.64 -9.57 5.04
C PRO A 125 -58.01 -9.86 4.39
N TYR A 126 -59.07 -10.08 5.16
CA TYR A 126 -60.36 -10.51 4.65
C TYR A 126 -61.53 -9.64 5.13
N LYS A 127 -62.36 -9.18 4.20
CA LYS A 127 -63.60 -8.47 4.53
C LYS A 127 -64.70 -9.48 4.87
N ALA A 128 -65.23 -9.43 6.09
CA ALA A 128 -66.27 -10.38 6.56
C ALA A 128 -67.50 -10.45 5.63
N SER A 129 -67.92 -9.33 5.04
CA SER A 129 -69.03 -9.33 4.07
C SER A 129 -68.67 -10.01 2.75
N ALA A 130 -67.41 -9.92 2.30
CA ALA A 130 -66.94 -10.61 1.10
C ALA A 130 -66.85 -12.13 1.32
N ILE A 131 -66.58 -12.56 2.55
CA ILE A 131 -66.60 -13.98 2.93
C ILE A 131 -68.02 -14.54 2.91
N ARG A 132 -69.00 -13.80 3.44
CA ARG A 132 -70.42 -14.21 3.45
C ARG A 132 -70.99 -14.39 2.04
N ASN A 133 -70.49 -13.65 1.06
CA ASN A 133 -70.93 -13.77 -0.33
C ASN A 133 -70.35 -15.00 -1.05
N LYS A 134 -69.38 -15.71 -0.44
CA LYS A 134 -68.81 -16.95 -0.99
C LYS A 134 -69.20 -18.14 -0.09
N PRO A 135 -70.13 -19.00 -0.54
CA PRO A 135 -70.71 -20.05 0.31
C PRO A 135 -69.65 -21.07 0.80
N GLN A 136 -68.62 -21.33 -0.01
CA GLN A 136 -67.51 -22.22 0.36
C GLN A 136 -66.71 -21.70 1.56
N LEU A 137 -66.47 -20.38 1.62
CA LEU A 137 -65.66 -19.77 2.68
C LEU A 137 -66.48 -19.55 3.96
N GLN A 138 -67.77 -19.24 3.83
CA GLN A 138 -68.69 -19.16 4.96
C GLN A 138 -68.86 -20.52 5.66
N ALA A 139 -68.95 -21.61 4.91
CA ALA A 139 -69.01 -22.96 5.47
C ALA A 139 -67.75 -23.31 6.27
N LEU A 140 -66.57 -22.92 5.78
CA LEU A 140 -65.30 -23.13 6.47
C LEU A 140 -65.23 -22.37 7.80
N ILE A 141 -65.65 -21.10 7.83
CA ILE A 141 -65.69 -20.31 9.07
C ILE A 141 -66.67 -20.91 10.08
N ASN A 142 -67.84 -21.36 9.64
CA ASN A 142 -68.83 -21.98 10.51
C ASN A 142 -68.31 -23.29 11.12
N LEU A 143 -67.62 -24.11 10.33
CA LEU A 143 -66.96 -25.31 10.82
C LEU A 143 -65.87 -24.98 11.84
N TYR A 144 -65.00 -24.03 11.52
CA TYR A 144 -63.92 -23.59 12.42
C TYR A 144 -64.48 -23.09 13.76
N ASN A 145 -65.48 -22.22 13.74
CA ASN A 145 -66.12 -21.70 14.95
C ASN A 145 -66.77 -22.81 15.80
N LYS A 146 -67.37 -23.81 15.14
CA LYS A 146 -67.94 -24.98 15.81
C LYS A 146 -66.86 -25.84 16.48
N LEU A 147 -65.73 -26.06 15.81
CA LEU A 147 -64.58 -26.78 16.38
C LEU A 147 -63.96 -26.04 17.56
N VAL A 148 -63.80 -24.71 17.46
CA VAL A 148 -63.27 -23.87 18.55
C VAL A 148 -64.21 -23.89 19.75
N ALA A 149 -65.52 -23.70 19.56
CA ALA A 149 -66.50 -23.78 20.64
C ALA A 149 -66.51 -25.14 21.34
N ASN A 150 -66.44 -26.23 20.56
CA ASN A 150 -66.37 -27.59 21.10
C ASN A 150 -65.04 -27.86 21.83
N SER A 151 -63.93 -27.33 21.34
CA SER A 151 -62.63 -27.45 22.01
C SER A 151 -62.59 -26.69 23.35
N ALA A 152 -63.31 -25.57 23.45
CA ALA A 152 -63.44 -24.81 24.69
C ALA A 152 -64.31 -25.52 25.73
N THR A 153 -65.28 -26.34 25.30
CA THR A 153 -66.08 -27.19 26.20
C THR A 153 -65.36 -28.46 26.65
N LEU A 154 -64.36 -28.94 25.91
CA LEU A 154 -63.57 -30.14 26.26
C LEU A 154 -62.41 -29.85 27.22
N ASN A 155 -61.98 -28.59 27.34
CA ASN A 155 -60.89 -28.14 28.21
C ASN A 155 -61.38 -27.63 29.59
N LYS A 156 -62.60 -27.99 29.99
CA LYS A 156 -63.23 -27.61 31.25
C LYS A 156 -63.66 -28.84 32.02
#